data_AF-A0A7V2WG14-F1
#
_entry.id   AF-A0A7V2WG14-F1
#
_cell.length_a   1.000
_cell.length_b   1.000
_cell.length_c   1.000
_cell.angle_alpha   90.00
_cell.angle_beta   90.00
_cell.angle_gamma   90.00
#
_symmetry.space_group_name_H-M   'P 1'
#
loop_
_entity.id
_entity.type
_entity.pdbx_description
1 polymer ?
#
loop_
_entity_poly.entity_id
_entity_poly.type
_entity_poly.pdbx_seq_one_letter_code
_entity_poly.pdbx_strand_id
1 'polypeptide(L)'
;MTPFLTDFFSGCSRQVILVDLVNAVNGGKEEVNKLQQILKNVFKIHDYGSNNWLRRLINPNIEKILVATSKADLLPPDQHRKMQLLLSSLLTNEIDTLKQKGCSYNALAISSIRATENRVISENGHDIQAVCGRLEQVADDQENWVTVIPADFPESVKQLEVKNGHGLQNLKFSPPQNWRLGKDALPHIRMDQVIDFLVGDLMG
;
A
#
# COMPACT_ATOMS: atom_id res chain seq x y z
N MET A 1 13.31 14.81 21.46
CA MET A 1 12.06 14.30 20.84
C MET A 1 10.98 14.35 21.91
N THR A 2 10.57 15.55 22.34
CA THR A 2 9.44 16.40 21.88
C THR A 2 8.04 15.89 22.31
N PRO A 3 7.28 16.67 23.10
CA PRO A 3 5.92 16.38 23.63
C PRO A 3 4.87 15.88 22.62
N PHE A 4 5.06 16.14 21.33
CA PHE A 4 4.17 15.77 20.22
C PHE A 4 3.83 14.27 20.15
N LEU A 5 4.77 13.38 20.45
CA LEU A 5 4.51 11.93 20.41
C LEU A 5 3.56 11.48 21.53
N THR A 6 3.63 12.12 22.70
CA THR A 6 2.75 11.82 23.85
C THR A 6 1.30 12.19 23.58
N ASP A 7 1.08 13.38 23.02
CA ASP A 7 -0.25 13.98 22.95
C ASP A 7 -1.08 13.41 21.79
N PHE A 8 -0.45 12.92 20.71
CA PHE A 8 -1.16 12.38 19.55
C PHE A 8 -1.34 10.85 19.57
N PHE A 9 -0.46 10.10 20.25
CA PHE A 9 -0.52 8.64 20.27
C PHE A 9 -1.15 8.06 21.54
N SER A 10 -1.45 8.90 22.54
CA SER A 10 -2.24 8.51 23.70
C SER A 10 -3.69 8.25 23.29
N GLY A 11 -4.02 6.99 23.01
CA GLY A 11 -5.39 6.54 22.69
C GLY A 11 -5.56 5.88 21.33
N CYS A 12 -4.52 5.81 20.50
CA CYS A 12 -4.59 5.11 19.21
C CYS A 12 -4.44 3.59 19.42
N SER A 13 -5.54 2.84 19.30
CA SER A 13 -5.52 1.35 19.39
C SER A 13 -5.42 0.65 18.03
N ARG A 14 -5.58 1.40 16.94
CA ARG A 14 -5.66 0.89 15.56
C ARG A 14 -4.82 1.76 14.65
N GLN A 15 -3.86 1.16 13.94
CA GLN A 15 -2.91 1.90 13.11
C GLN A 15 -2.92 1.41 11.67
N VAL A 16 -2.83 2.35 10.74
CA VAL A 16 -2.64 2.08 9.31
C VAL A 16 -1.28 2.62 8.88
N ILE A 17 -0.46 1.76 8.28
CA ILE A 17 0.83 2.11 7.68
C ILE A 17 0.66 2.04 6.17
N LEU A 18 0.66 3.19 5.50
CA LEU A 18 0.56 3.28 4.04
C LEU A 18 1.93 3.15 3.39
N VAL A 19 2.02 2.30 2.37
CA VAL A 19 3.27 1.96 1.68
C VAL A 19 3.11 2.12 0.18
N ASP A 20 3.97 2.91 -0.46
CA ASP A 20 4.00 3.02 -1.93
C ASP A 20 4.96 1.98 -2.52
N LEU A 21 4.50 0.73 -2.59
CA LEU A 21 5.33 -0.40 -3.00
C LEU A 21 5.63 -0.39 -4.50
N VAL A 22 4.71 0.15 -5.32
CA VAL A 22 4.90 0.28 -6.77
C VAL A 22 6.10 1.17 -7.05
N ASN A 23 6.19 2.34 -6.41
CA ASN A 23 7.33 3.23 -6.58
C ASN A 23 8.63 2.63 -6.04
N ALA A 24 8.58 1.92 -4.91
CA ALA A 24 9.77 1.25 -4.37
C ALA A 24 10.29 0.16 -5.33
N VAL A 25 9.40 -0.65 -5.91
CA VAL A 25 9.77 -1.67 -6.91
C VAL A 25 10.30 -1.04 -8.19
N ASN A 26 9.71 0.08 -8.65
CA ASN A 26 10.22 0.84 -9.80
C ASN A 26 11.64 1.39 -9.55
N GLY A 27 11.94 1.80 -8.31
CA GLY A 27 13.27 2.22 -7.88
C GLY A 27 14.27 1.06 -7.69
N GLY A 28 13.80 -0.18 -7.80
CA GLY A 28 14.62 -1.38 -7.73
C GLY A 28 14.96 -1.82 -6.31
N LYS A 29 15.85 -2.83 -6.23
CA LYS A 29 16.18 -3.52 -4.98
C LYS A 29 16.65 -2.60 -3.85
N GLU A 30 17.41 -1.56 -4.17
CA GLU A 30 17.89 -0.61 -3.16
C GLU A 30 16.74 0.17 -2.51
N GLU A 31 15.77 0.65 -3.29
CA GLU A 31 14.61 1.37 -2.74
C GLU A 31 13.70 0.46 -1.93
N VAL A 32 13.50 -0.79 -2.37
CA VAL A 32 12.75 -1.78 -1.57
C VAL A 32 13.47 -2.09 -0.26
N ASN A 33 14.81 -2.22 -0.26
CA ASN A 33 15.58 -2.43 0.96
C ASN A 33 15.51 -1.21 1.91
N LYS A 34 15.57 0.01 1.39
CA LYS A 34 15.38 1.23 2.19
C LYS A 34 14.00 1.26 2.83
N LEU A 35 12.96 0.97 2.04
CA LEU A 35 11.58 0.86 2.53
C LEU A 35 11.48 -0.19 3.64
N GLN A 36 12.10 -1.36 3.47
CA GLN A 36 12.13 -2.38 4.52
C GLN A 36 12.73 -1.83 5.82
N GLN A 37 13.88 -1.15 5.76
CA GLN A 37 14.51 -0.57 6.96
C GLN A 37 13.62 0.48 7.64
N ILE A 38 12.96 1.34 6.86
CA ILE A 38 12.00 2.32 7.37
C ILE A 38 10.86 1.61 8.10
N LEU A 39 10.24 0.60 7.48
CA LEU A 39 9.16 -0.15 8.09
C LEU A 39 9.60 -0.84 9.38
N LYS A 40 10.77 -1.47 9.39
CA LYS A 40 11.34 -2.07 10.61
C LYS A 40 11.52 -1.06 11.73
N ASN A 41 11.95 0.16 11.41
CA ASN A 41 12.09 1.22 12.39
C ASN A 41 10.73 1.69 12.93
N VAL A 42 9.69 1.75 12.09
CA VAL A 42 8.32 2.02 12.53
C VAL A 42 7.87 0.93 13.51
N PHE A 43 8.10 -0.35 13.21
CA PHE A 43 7.74 -1.46 14.11
C PHE A 43 8.55 -1.48 15.42
N LYS A 44 9.83 -1.07 15.41
CA LYS A 44 10.64 -0.95 16.63
C LYS A 44 10.13 0.09 17.61
N ILE A 45 9.48 1.16 17.14
CA ILE A 45 8.84 2.16 18.01
C ILE A 45 7.73 1.49 18.85
N HIS A 46 7.15 0.39 18.37
CA HIS A 46 6.16 -0.43 19.07
C HIS A 46 6.78 -1.58 19.90
N ASP A 47 8.10 -1.74 19.87
CA ASP A 47 8.82 -2.86 20.50
C ASP A 47 9.50 -2.52 21.84
N TYR A 48 9.24 -1.34 22.41
CA TYR A 48 9.80 -0.96 23.71
C TYR A 48 9.16 -1.73 24.89
N GLY A 49 9.67 -2.95 25.09
CA GLY A 49 9.55 -3.76 26.28
C GLY A 49 10.62 -3.44 27.34
N SER A 50 10.15 -3.46 28.59
CA SER A 50 10.82 -3.46 29.90
C SER A 50 11.74 -2.34 30.39
N ASN A 51 12.48 -1.56 29.59
CA ASN A 51 13.53 -0.70 30.21
C ASN A 51 13.71 0.75 29.73
N ASN A 52 12.69 1.40 29.14
CA ASN A 52 12.83 2.80 28.74
C ASN A 52 11.63 3.68 29.15
N TRP A 53 11.97 4.83 29.71
CA TRP A 53 11.15 6.02 29.97
C TRP A 53 10.20 6.43 28.82
N LEU A 54 10.42 5.91 27.60
CA LEU A 54 9.57 6.05 26.40
C LEU A 54 8.24 5.30 26.47
N ARG A 55 8.06 4.30 27.36
CA ARG A 55 6.77 3.61 27.59
C ARG A 55 5.65 4.54 28.08
N ARG A 56 5.99 5.71 28.63
CA ARG A 56 5.02 6.74 29.03
C ARG A 56 4.52 7.61 27.87
N LEU A 57 5.22 7.58 26.73
CA LEU A 57 4.94 8.46 25.60
C LEU A 57 4.04 7.85 24.52
N ILE A 58 3.78 6.54 24.55
CA ILE A 58 2.95 5.85 23.54
C ILE A 58 2.13 4.79 24.26
N ASN A 59 0.80 4.82 24.09
CA ASN A 59 -0.11 3.91 24.78
C ASN A 59 0.18 2.43 24.38
N PRO A 60 0.36 1.48 25.32
CA PRO A 60 0.72 0.08 25.02
C PRO A 60 -0.39 -0.75 24.33
N ASN A 61 -1.51 -0.16 23.91
CA ASN A 61 -2.73 -0.85 23.52
C ASN A 61 -3.00 -0.84 22.00
N ILE A 62 -1.97 -1.01 21.17
CA ILE A 62 -2.22 -1.20 19.73
C ILE A 62 -2.71 -2.64 19.54
N GLU A 63 -4.01 -2.75 19.28
CA GLU A 63 -4.74 -4.01 19.08
C GLU A 63 -4.69 -4.45 17.63
N LYS A 64 -4.65 -3.49 16.69
CA LYS A 64 -4.69 -3.77 15.24
C LYS A 64 -3.70 -2.91 14.48
N ILE A 65 -2.90 -3.56 13.62
CA ILE A 65 -2.03 -2.89 12.65
C ILE A 65 -2.37 -3.38 11.24
N LEU A 66 -2.77 -2.46 10.38
CA LEU A 66 -2.92 -2.67 8.96
C LEU A 66 -1.71 -2.07 8.24
N VAL A 67 -0.99 -2.88 7.46
CA VAL A 67 0.01 -2.37 6.52
C VAL A 67 -0.60 -2.43 5.13
N ALA A 68 -0.90 -1.28 4.54
CA ALA A 68 -1.59 -1.21 3.28
C ALA A 68 -0.67 -0.65 2.19
N THR A 69 -0.45 -1.42 1.12
CA THR A 69 0.19 -0.88 -0.07
C THR A 69 -0.81 -0.05 -0.85
N SER A 70 -0.49 1.22 -1.05
CA SER A 70 -1.33 2.17 -1.79
C SER A 70 -1.19 2.00 -3.29
N LYS A 71 -2.09 2.66 -4.03
CA LYS A 71 -2.08 2.74 -5.51
C LYS A 71 -2.13 1.37 -6.19
N ALA A 72 -2.84 0.41 -5.60
CA ALA A 72 -3.02 -0.93 -6.17
C ALA A 72 -3.73 -0.90 -7.53
N ASP A 73 -4.43 0.19 -7.85
CA ASP A 73 -5.06 0.41 -9.16
C ASP A 73 -4.05 0.57 -10.30
N LEU A 74 -2.78 0.83 -10.02
CA LEU A 74 -1.72 0.83 -11.04
C LEU A 74 -1.41 -0.58 -11.57
N LEU A 75 -1.96 -1.62 -10.96
CA LEU A 75 -1.76 -3.01 -11.35
C LEU A 75 -3.12 -3.72 -11.49
N PRO A 76 -3.24 -4.67 -12.43
CA PRO A 76 -4.45 -5.48 -12.53
C PRO A 76 -4.65 -6.38 -11.29
N PRO A 77 -5.88 -6.87 -11.05
CA PRO A 77 -6.24 -7.54 -9.80
C PRO A 77 -5.44 -8.80 -9.47
N ASP A 78 -4.98 -9.52 -10.48
CA ASP A 78 -4.16 -10.73 -10.35
C ASP A 78 -2.79 -10.45 -9.71
N GLN A 79 -2.26 -9.23 -9.88
CA GLN A 79 -1.00 -8.78 -9.29
C GLN A 79 -1.13 -8.34 -7.83
N HIS A 80 -2.35 -8.04 -7.33
CA HIS A 80 -2.55 -7.51 -5.98
C HIS A 80 -2.13 -8.48 -4.88
N ARG A 81 -2.21 -9.79 -5.14
CA ARG A 81 -1.71 -10.82 -4.21
C ARG A 81 -0.20 -10.74 -4.10
N LYS A 82 0.51 -10.55 -5.22
CA LYS A 82 1.98 -10.42 -5.25
C LYS A 82 2.45 -9.22 -4.46
N MET A 83 1.76 -8.09 -4.56
CA MET A 83 2.04 -6.91 -3.75
C MET A 83 1.96 -7.20 -2.24
N GLN A 84 0.92 -7.91 -1.80
CA GLN A 84 0.77 -8.31 -0.40
C GLN A 84 1.87 -9.29 0.03
N LEU A 85 2.21 -10.28 -0.81
CA LEU A 85 3.28 -11.23 -0.54
C LEU A 85 4.62 -10.53 -0.37
N LEU A 86 4.96 -9.59 -1.25
CA LEU A 86 6.17 -8.81 -1.15
C LEU A 86 6.17 -8.01 0.16
N LEU A 87 5.09 -7.28 0.45
CA LEU A 87 4.96 -6.48 1.66
C LEU A 87 5.11 -7.33 2.93
N SER A 88 4.46 -8.49 3.00
CA SER A 88 4.60 -9.43 4.11
C SER A 88 6.04 -9.97 4.21
N SER A 89 6.71 -10.23 3.09
CA SER A 89 8.11 -10.69 3.08
C SER A 89 9.09 -9.66 3.64
N LEU A 90 8.75 -8.37 3.57
CA LEU A 90 9.56 -7.30 4.17
C LEU A 90 9.49 -7.30 5.71
N LEU A 91 8.44 -7.89 6.27
CA LEU A 91 8.01 -7.72 7.66
C LEU A 91 7.90 -9.03 8.44
N THR A 92 8.42 -10.14 7.93
CA THR A 92 8.22 -11.48 8.53
C THR A 92 8.50 -11.51 10.04
N ASN A 93 9.65 -10.99 10.47
CA ASN A 93 10.04 -11.00 11.87
C ASN A 93 9.14 -10.08 12.72
N GLU A 94 8.80 -8.91 12.17
CA GLU A 94 7.97 -7.91 12.85
C GLU A 94 6.54 -8.44 13.04
N ILE A 95 5.99 -9.14 12.04
CA ILE A 95 4.66 -9.77 12.10
C ILE A 95 4.62 -10.82 13.21
N ASP A 96 5.66 -11.65 13.35
CA ASP A 96 5.73 -12.66 14.40
C ASP A 96 5.78 -12.03 15.79
N THR A 97 6.55 -10.96 15.96
CA THR A 97 6.57 -10.17 17.21
C THR A 97 5.21 -9.57 17.55
N LEU A 98 4.46 -9.05 16.56
CA LEU A 98 3.10 -8.53 16.80
C LEU A 98 2.14 -9.62 17.28
N LYS A 99 2.17 -10.79 16.63
CA LYS A 99 1.32 -11.94 17.00
C LYS A 99 1.59 -12.39 18.43
N GLN A 100 2.87 -12.45 18.85
CA GLN A 100 3.24 -12.81 20.23
C GLN A 100 2.69 -11.83 21.27
N LYS A 101 2.47 -10.57 20.89
CA LYS A 101 1.89 -9.52 21.74
C LYS A 101 0.36 -9.47 21.69
N GLY A 102 -0.28 -10.37 20.94
CA GLY A 102 -1.73 -10.36 20.74
C GLY A 102 -2.24 -9.22 19.84
N CYS A 103 -1.35 -8.56 19.09
CA CYS A 103 -1.73 -7.56 18.11
C CYS A 103 -2.19 -8.25 16.82
N SER A 104 -3.41 -7.93 16.37
CA SER A 104 -3.92 -8.36 15.06
C SER A 104 -3.18 -7.61 13.96
N TYR A 105 -2.78 -8.35 12.93
CA TYR A 105 -2.07 -7.82 11.78
C TYR A 105 -2.79 -8.18 10.49
N ASN A 106 -2.85 -7.24 9.55
CA ASN A 106 -3.28 -7.53 8.19
C ASN A 106 -2.45 -6.74 7.17
N ALA A 107 -2.33 -7.28 5.95
CA ALA A 107 -1.68 -6.64 4.82
C ALA A 107 -2.65 -6.57 3.65
N LEU A 108 -2.90 -5.36 3.13
CA LEU A 108 -3.84 -5.16 2.01
C LEU A 108 -3.20 -4.38 0.87
N ALA A 109 -3.53 -4.75 -0.36
CA ALA A 109 -3.33 -3.88 -1.51
C ALA A 109 -4.59 -3.05 -1.73
N ILE A 110 -4.45 -1.73 -1.65
CA ILE A 110 -5.57 -0.80 -1.65
C ILE A 110 -5.38 0.32 -2.66
N SER A 111 -6.49 0.92 -3.05
CA SER A 111 -6.51 2.23 -3.69
C SER A 111 -7.64 3.04 -3.06
N SER A 112 -7.29 4.10 -2.33
CA SER A 112 -8.28 4.96 -1.69
C SER A 112 -9.09 5.74 -2.73
N ILE A 113 -8.45 6.06 -3.87
CA ILE A 113 -9.07 6.67 -5.04
C ILE A 113 -8.50 5.94 -6.25
N ARG A 114 -9.36 5.18 -6.93
CA ARG A 114 -9.00 4.43 -8.13
C ARG A 114 -8.99 5.36 -9.33
N ALA A 115 -7.81 5.59 -9.92
CA ALA A 115 -7.60 6.46 -11.08
C ALA A 115 -7.58 5.70 -12.41
N THR A 116 -7.55 4.37 -12.37
CA THR A 116 -7.46 3.50 -13.55
C THR A 116 -8.63 2.51 -13.62
N GLU A 117 -8.77 1.88 -14.79
CA GLU A 117 -9.70 0.80 -15.06
C GLU A 117 -8.95 -0.43 -15.56
N ASN A 118 -9.43 -1.62 -15.18
CA ASN A 118 -8.88 -2.86 -15.70
C ASN A 118 -9.31 -3.06 -17.15
N ARG A 119 -8.37 -3.43 -18.01
CA ARG A 119 -8.58 -3.81 -19.40
C ARG A 119 -8.03 -5.21 -19.63
N VAL A 120 -8.61 -5.90 -20.60
CA VAL A 120 -8.03 -7.10 -21.19
C VAL A 120 -7.73 -6.77 -22.65
N ILE A 121 -6.49 -7.03 -23.07
CA ILE A 121 -6.04 -6.86 -24.45
C ILE A 121 -5.84 -8.27 -25.02
N SER A 122 -6.48 -8.57 -26.14
CA SER A 122 -6.25 -9.83 -26.85
C SER A 122 -5.14 -9.63 -27.89
N GLU A 123 -3.99 -10.28 -27.70
CA GLU A 123 -2.84 -10.23 -28.62
C GLU A 123 -2.37 -11.66 -28.92
N ASN A 124 -2.21 -12.00 -30.20
CA ASN A 124 -1.80 -13.33 -30.65
C ASN A 124 -2.64 -14.50 -30.08
N GLY A 125 -3.94 -14.27 -29.82
CA GLY A 125 -4.84 -15.27 -29.24
C GLY A 125 -4.69 -15.46 -27.72
N HIS A 126 -3.93 -14.59 -27.05
CA HIS A 126 -3.77 -14.57 -25.61
C HIS A 126 -4.38 -13.30 -25.01
N ASP A 127 -5.05 -13.46 -23.88
CA ASP A 127 -5.59 -12.35 -23.10
C ASP A 127 -4.54 -11.83 -22.12
N ILE A 128 -4.20 -10.55 -22.26
CA ILE A 128 -3.20 -9.85 -21.46
C ILE A 128 -3.91 -8.85 -20.54
N GLN A 129 -3.65 -8.94 -19.24
CA GLN A 129 -4.20 -8.01 -18.26
C GLN A 129 -3.48 -6.67 -18.35
N ALA A 130 -4.26 -5.59 -18.40
CA ALA A 130 -3.76 -4.23 -18.52
C ALA A 130 -4.56 -3.27 -17.63
N VAL A 131 -4.01 -2.09 -17.41
CA VAL A 131 -4.72 -0.97 -16.76
C VAL A 131 -4.80 0.21 -17.71
N CYS A 132 -5.90 0.93 -17.70
CA CYS A 132 -6.13 2.10 -18.54
C CYS A 132 -6.49 3.30 -17.67
N GLY A 133 -5.92 4.46 -17.97
CA GLY A 133 -6.20 5.68 -17.21
C GLY A 133 -5.80 6.92 -17.99
N ARG A 134 -6.29 8.06 -17.55
CA ARG A 134 -5.94 9.37 -18.12
C ARG A 134 -4.68 9.91 -17.47
N LEU A 135 -3.71 10.41 -18.23
CA LEU A 135 -2.49 11.00 -17.68
C LEU A 135 -2.70 12.46 -17.22
N GLU A 136 -1.99 12.85 -16.15
CA GLU A 136 -2.04 14.18 -15.52
C GLU A 136 -1.47 15.31 -16.40
N GLN A 137 -0.45 15.01 -17.23
CA GLN A 137 0.20 15.99 -18.09
C GLN A 137 0.46 15.41 -19.49
N VAL A 138 -0.40 15.74 -20.43
CA VAL A 138 -0.05 15.78 -21.86
C VAL A 138 -0.53 17.14 -22.36
N ALA A 139 0.36 17.85 -23.06
CA ALA A 139 0.07 19.15 -23.66
C ALA A 139 -1.11 19.05 -24.64
N ASP A 140 -1.98 20.07 -24.60
CA ASP A 140 -3.06 20.44 -25.53
C ASP A 140 -3.84 19.32 -26.27
N ASP A 141 -5.15 19.29 -26.03
CA ASP A 141 -6.21 18.78 -26.92
C ASP A 141 -6.16 17.32 -27.42
N GLN A 142 -5.29 16.47 -26.88
CA GLN A 142 -5.35 15.02 -27.14
C GLN A 142 -6.10 14.24 -26.06
N GLU A 143 -6.75 13.16 -26.48
CA GLU A 143 -7.38 12.19 -25.61
C GLU A 143 -6.29 11.42 -24.84
N ASN A 144 -5.96 11.89 -23.64
CA ASN A 144 -4.80 11.46 -22.84
C ASN A 144 -4.98 10.11 -22.13
N TRP A 145 -5.77 9.20 -22.71
CA TRP A 145 -5.95 7.86 -22.18
C TRP A 145 -4.81 6.95 -22.63
N VAL A 146 -4.17 6.30 -21.67
CA VAL A 146 -3.10 5.34 -21.92
C VAL A 146 -3.52 4.00 -21.34
N THR A 147 -3.26 2.94 -22.11
CA THR A 147 -3.35 1.57 -21.62
C THR A 147 -1.94 1.03 -21.40
N VAL A 148 -1.70 0.47 -20.22
CA VAL A 148 -0.41 -0.03 -19.76
C VAL A 148 -0.54 -1.51 -19.44
N ILE A 149 0.35 -2.31 -20.02
CA ILE A 149 0.57 -3.69 -19.61
C ILE A 149 1.73 -3.66 -18.61
N PRO A 150 1.49 -3.80 -17.30
CA PRO A 150 2.57 -3.79 -16.34
C PRO A 150 3.40 -5.07 -16.46
N ALA A 151 4.68 -4.96 -16.09
CA ALA A 151 5.49 -6.14 -15.86
C ALA A 151 4.97 -6.92 -14.64
N ASP A 152 5.32 -8.20 -14.57
CA ASP A 152 4.96 -9.04 -13.43
C ASP A 152 5.52 -8.47 -12.12
N PHE A 153 4.67 -8.38 -11.10
CA PHE A 153 5.05 -7.79 -9.83
C PHE A 153 5.81 -8.82 -8.97
N PRO A 154 6.95 -8.45 -8.35
CA PRO A 154 7.70 -9.38 -7.52
C PRO A 154 6.94 -9.74 -6.24
N GLU A 155 7.01 -11.01 -5.85
CA GLU A 155 6.43 -11.56 -4.61
C GLU A 155 7.43 -11.55 -3.45
N SER A 156 8.72 -11.35 -3.73
CA SER A 156 9.77 -11.27 -2.71
C SER A 156 10.97 -10.43 -3.16
N VAL A 157 11.77 -9.98 -2.20
CA VAL A 157 13.02 -9.23 -2.47
C VAL A 157 14.02 -10.03 -3.31
N LYS A 158 13.94 -11.36 -3.31
CA LYS A 158 14.81 -12.23 -4.13
C LYS A 158 14.52 -12.11 -5.63
N GLN A 159 13.28 -11.82 -6.00
CA GLN A 159 12.84 -11.66 -7.39
C GLN A 159 13.15 -10.26 -7.95
N LEU A 160 13.65 -9.34 -7.13
CA LEU A 160 14.17 -8.04 -7.56
C LEU A 160 15.58 -8.23 -8.14
N GLU A 161 15.68 -8.83 -9.32
CA GLU A 161 16.92 -8.85 -10.10
C GLU A 161 17.06 -7.58 -10.96
N VAL A 162 18.31 -7.18 -11.17
CA VAL A 162 18.73 -5.82 -11.57
C VAL A 162 18.23 -5.46 -12.98
N LYS A 163 17.57 -4.29 -13.09
CA LYS A 163 17.36 -3.49 -14.32
C LYS A 163 16.32 -3.92 -15.37
N ASN A 164 15.22 -4.58 -15.00
CA ASN A 164 14.05 -4.56 -15.87
C ASN A 164 13.03 -3.57 -15.32
N GLY A 165 12.96 -2.40 -15.94
CA GLY A 165 11.98 -1.39 -15.59
C GLY A 165 10.58 -1.99 -15.62
N HIS A 166 9.97 -2.18 -14.45
CA HIS A 166 8.57 -2.56 -14.39
C HIS A 166 7.80 -1.42 -15.06
N GLY A 167 7.00 -1.74 -16.08
CA GLY A 167 6.42 -0.82 -17.09
C GLY A 167 5.50 0.32 -16.61
N LEU A 168 5.64 0.77 -15.36
CA LEU A 168 4.92 1.86 -14.73
C LEU A 168 5.82 3.08 -14.43
N GLN A 169 7.06 3.12 -14.95
CA GLN A 169 7.99 4.20 -14.66
C GLN A 169 7.38 5.56 -15.05
N ASN A 170 7.12 6.38 -14.02
CA ASN A 170 6.74 7.80 -14.07
C ASN A 170 5.35 8.14 -14.62
N LEU A 171 4.44 7.17 -14.80
CA LEU A 171 3.06 7.49 -15.19
C LEU A 171 2.26 8.01 -14.00
N LYS A 172 1.77 9.24 -14.11
CA LYS A 172 0.85 9.85 -13.16
C LYS A 172 -0.54 9.94 -13.78
N PHE A 173 -1.47 9.19 -13.22
CA PHE A 173 -2.86 9.21 -13.67
C PHE A 173 -3.63 10.34 -12.98
N SER A 174 -4.46 11.04 -13.75
CA SER A 174 -5.43 11.98 -13.23
C SER A 174 -6.48 11.25 -12.39
N PRO A 175 -7.00 11.89 -11.32
CA PRO A 175 -8.16 11.37 -10.62
C PRO A 175 -9.38 11.19 -11.55
N PRO A 176 -10.37 10.38 -11.14
CA PRO A 176 -11.62 10.22 -11.86
C PRO A 176 -12.24 11.57 -12.24
N GLN A 177 -12.60 11.71 -13.51
CA GLN A 177 -13.22 12.92 -14.04
C GLN A 177 -14.71 12.95 -13.72
N ASN A 178 -15.29 14.16 -13.72
CA ASN A 178 -16.73 14.38 -13.54
C ASN A 178 -17.32 13.89 -12.19
N TRP A 179 -16.47 13.61 -11.19
CA TRP A 179 -16.92 13.31 -9.84
C TRP A 179 -17.49 14.57 -9.16
N ARG A 180 -18.67 14.45 -8.53
CA ARG A 180 -19.31 15.55 -7.80
C ARG A 180 -19.23 15.32 -6.30
N LEU A 181 -18.55 16.24 -5.62
CA LEU A 181 -18.43 16.27 -4.17
C LEU A 181 -19.82 16.20 -3.50
N GLY A 182 -19.98 15.25 -2.58
CA GLY A 182 -21.20 15.05 -1.82
C GLY A 182 -22.35 14.36 -2.56
N LYS A 183 -22.17 13.98 -3.83
CA LYS A 183 -23.18 13.26 -4.63
C LYS A 183 -22.70 11.89 -5.10
N ASP A 184 -21.45 11.80 -5.52
CA ASP A 184 -20.89 10.58 -6.09
C ASP A 184 -19.88 9.96 -5.11
N ALA A 185 -19.86 8.63 -5.01
CA ALA A 185 -18.82 7.92 -4.27
C ALA A 185 -17.54 7.84 -5.10
N LEU A 186 -16.37 8.05 -4.48
CA LEU A 186 -15.10 7.85 -5.16
C LEU A 186 -14.87 6.35 -5.39
N PRO A 187 -14.45 5.93 -6.61
CA PRO A 187 -14.09 4.55 -6.85
C PRO A 187 -12.85 4.22 -6.04
N HIS A 188 -12.79 3.00 -5.50
CA HIS A 188 -11.73 2.56 -4.62
C HIS A 188 -11.49 1.06 -4.76
N ILE A 189 -10.42 0.57 -4.14
CA ILE A 189 -10.08 -0.84 -4.07
C ILE A 189 -9.88 -1.20 -2.60
N ARG A 190 -10.70 -2.13 -2.09
CA ARG A 190 -10.62 -2.76 -0.77
C ARG A 190 -10.74 -1.83 0.44
N MET A 191 -11.29 -0.62 0.28
CA MET A 191 -11.55 0.26 1.42
C MET A 191 -12.63 -0.29 2.36
N ASP A 192 -13.54 -1.10 1.84
CA ASP A 192 -14.46 -1.93 2.62
C ASP A 192 -13.70 -2.85 3.59
N GLN A 193 -12.68 -3.58 3.11
CA GLN A 193 -11.85 -4.45 3.95
C GLN A 193 -10.98 -3.67 4.94
N VAL A 194 -10.52 -2.48 4.56
CA VAL A 194 -9.81 -1.57 5.47
C VAL A 194 -10.71 -1.19 6.64
N ILE A 195 -11.94 -0.75 6.34
CA ILE A 195 -12.92 -0.34 7.35
C ILE A 195 -13.29 -1.53 8.23
N ASP A 196 -13.63 -2.68 7.64
CA ASP A 196 -13.99 -3.89 8.38
C ASP A 196 -12.86 -4.33 9.32
N PHE A 197 -11.62 -4.42 8.83
CA PHE A 197 -10.49 -4.80 9.67
C PHE A 197 -10.30 -3.82 10.83
N LEU A 198 -10.36 -2.52 10.56
CA LEU A 198 -10.12 -1.51 11.58
C LEU A 198 -11.27 -1.48 12.58
N VAL A 199 -12.52 -1.29 12.16
CA VAL A 199 -13.63 -0.93 13.04
C VAL A 199 -14.80 -1.91 13.04
N GLY A 200 -14.78 -2.97 12.21
CA GLY A 200 -15.88 -3.93 12.12
C GLY A 200 -16.23 -4.62 13.45
N ASP A 201 -15.24 -4.80 14.32
CA ASP A 201 -15.41 -5.34 15.68
C ASP A 201 -16.14 -4.40 16.65
N LEU A 202 -16.22 -3.10 16.33
CA LEU A 202 -16.93 -2.10 17.13
C LEU A 202 -18.40 -1.92 16.72
N MET A 203 -18.81 -2.54 15.60
CA MET A 203 -20.14 -2.37 15.02
C MET A 203 -21.08 -3.54 15.31
N GLY A 204 -20.67 -4.48 16.18
CA GLY A 204 -21.44 -5.66 16.61
C GLY A 204 -22.18 -5.48 17.92
#